data_AF-C0XJV8-F1
#
_entry.id   AF-C0XJV8-F1
#
_cell.length_a   1.000
_cell.length_b   1.000
_cell.length_c   1.000
_cell.angle_alpha   90.00
_cell.angle_beta   90.00
_cell.angle_gamma   90.00
#
_symmetry.space_group_name_H-M   'P 1'
#
loop_
_entity.id
_entity.type
_entity.pdbx_description
1 polymer ?
#
loop_
_entity_poly.entity_id
_entity_poly.type
_entity_poly.pdbx_seq_one_letter_code
_entity_poly.pdbx_strand_id
1 'polypeptide(L)'
;MKWYDKSGDAIFKALSTSRMNGLTDRQAQKRLAEFGPNQLRTKENDPGWKLFLRSFKEPLIIILLVATVLALASAVYDFNVTGDHAHAMASVYEAAAILIIVLINGGLTFHQTRSAQKSLAALSSMRQHHMNVLRNGSWESIAADQLVPGDVVTVKSGDFIEGDLRWVKVSELQVGEAHLTGESEAISKTIVQLPEDTELGDRTNMGYSG
;
A
#
# COMPACT_ATOMS: atom_id res chain seq x y z
N MET A 1 -20.72 11.95 1.57
CA MET A 1 -21.94 11.71 2.38
C MET A 1 -21.48 11.06 3.68
N LYS A 2 -21.96 11.51 4.83
CA LYS A 2 -21.65 10.89 6.13
C LYS A 2 -22.61 9.71 6.31
N TRP A 3 -22.11 8.48 6.41
CA TRP A 3 -22.97 7.28 6.49
C TRP A 3 -23.49 7.03 7.91
N TYR A 4 -22.73 7.44 8.92
CA TYR A 4 -23.06 7.28 10.34
C TYR A 4 -24.26 8.12 10.79
N ASP A 5 -24.51 9.24 10.12
CA ASP A 5 -25.60 10.17 10.45
C ASP A 5 -26.92 9.86 9.72
N LYS A 6 -27.02 8.70 9.05
CA LYS A 6 -28.21 8.27 8.29
C LYS A 6 -28.84 7.02 8.88
N SER A 7 -30.16 6.92 8.71
CA SER A 7 -30.93 5.70 8.98
C SER A 7 -30.62 4.61 7.95
N GLY A 8 -30.82 3.34 8.32
CA GLY A 8 -30.57 2.21 7.42
C GLY A 8 -31.33 2.32 6.09
N ASP A 9 -32.60 2.71 6.12
CA ASP A 9 -33.43 2.85 4.92
C ASP A 9 -32.93 3.95 3.98
N ALA A 10 -32.44 5.07 4.55
CA ALA A 10 -31.85 6.15 3.76
C ALA A 10 -30.57 5.70 3.05
N ILE A 11 -29.80 4.80 3.68
CA ILE A 11 -28.56 4.25 3.13
C ILE A 11 -28.85 3.28 1.99
N PHE A 12 -29.81 2.38 2.17
CA PHE A 12 -30.26 1.48 1.10
C PHE A 12 -30.75 2.27 -0.12
N LYS A 13 -31.50 3.36 0.11
CA LYS A 13 -31.96 4.25 -0.96
C LYS A 13 -30.80 5.00 -1.63
N ALA A 14 -29.89 5.58 -0.86
CA ALA A 14 -28.74 6.33 -1.38
C ALA A 14 -27.80 5.45 -2.22
N LEU A 15 -27.57 4.20 -1.77
CA LEU A 15 -26.73 3.22 -2.47
C LEU A 15 -27.51 2.40 -3.50
N SER A 16 -28.80 2.67 -3.70
CA SER A 16 -29.67 1.94 -4.63
C SER A 16 -29.50 0.41 -4.52
N THR A 17 -29.50 -0.10 -3.28
CA THR A 17 -29.26 -1.51 -2.96
C THR A 17 -30.40 -2.08 -2.12
N SER A 18 -30.61 -3.40 -2.19
CA SER A 18 -31.70 -4.09 -1.51
C SER A 18 -31.22 -4.82 -0.27
N ARG A 19 -31.95 -4.70 0.84
CA ARG A 19 -31.67 -5.47 2.05
C ARG A 19 -31.83 -6.98 1.87
N MET A 20 -32.75 -7.42 0.99
CA MET A 20 -33.06 -8.84 0.79
C MET A 20 -32.32 -9.46 -0.38
N ASN A 21 -32.08 -8.67 -1.44
CA ASN A 21 -31.49 -9.17 -2.68
C ASN A 21 -30.05 -8.70 -2.89
N GLY A 22 -29.59 -7.71 -2.11
CA GLY A 22 -28.30 -7.07 -2.33
C GLY A 22 -28.19 -6.40 -3.69
N LEU A 23 -26.99 -6.44 -4.27
CA LEU A 23 -26.72 -5.97 -5.63
C LEU A 23 -26.90 -7.09 -6.65
N THR A 24 -27.16 -6.71 -7.90
CA THR A 24 -27.00 -7.64 -9.03
C THR A 24 -25.54 -7.64 -9.51
N ASP A 25 -25.09 -8.72 -10.15
CA ASP A 25 -23.72 -8.80 -10.71
C ASP A 25 -23.42 -7.65 -11.67
N ARG A 26 -24.43 -7.27 -12.46
CA ARG A 26 -24.33 -6.16 -13.40
C ARG A 26 -24.11 -4.83 -12.69
N GLN A 27 -24.78 -4.59 -11.56
CA GLN A 27 -24.58 -3.39 -10.75
C GLN A 27 -23.21 -3.41 -10.07
N ALA A 28 -22.82 -4.55 -9.51
CA ALA A 28 -21.52 -4.72 -8.88
C ALA A 28 -20.38 -4.46 -9.88
N GLN A 29 -20.44 -5.06 -11.07
CA GLN A 29 -19.42 -4.88 -12.10
C GLN A 29 -19.40 -3.46 -12.68
N LYS A 30 -20.57 -2.81 -12.82
CA LYS A 30 -20.64 -1.39 -13.21
C LYS A 30 -19.93 -0.51 -12.17
N ARG A 31 -20.17 -0.74 -10.88
CA ARG A 31 -19.53 0.00 -9.79
C ARG A 31 -18.04 -0.29 -9.69
N LEU A 32 -17.63 -1.53 -9.92
CA LEU A 32 -16.22 -1.90 -9.95
C LEU A 32 -15.48 -1.15 -11.08
N ALA A 33 -16.12 -0.98 -12.24
CA ALA A 33 -15.56 -0.18 -13.33
C ALA A 33 -15.53 1.34 -13.03
N GLU A 34 -16.47 1.83 -12.22
CA GLU A 34 -16.58 3.26 -11.86
C GLU A 34 -15.66 3.67 -10.72
N PHE A 35 -15.61 2.88 -9.64
CA PHE A 35 -14.85 3.16 -8.43
C PHE A 35 -13.46 2.51 -8.42
N GLY A 36 -13.25 1.50 -9.27
CA GLY A 36 -12.05 0.67 -9.25
C GLY A 36 -12.11 -0.44 -8.19
N PRO A 37 -11.09 -1.32 -8.16
CA PRO A 37 -11.01 -2.39 -7.16
C PRO A 37 -10.78 -1.81 -5.76
N ASN A 38 -11.33 -2.48 -4.74
CA ASN A 38 -11.11 -2.16 -3.33
C ASN A 38 -9.72 -2.61 -2.88
N GLN A 39 -8.71 -1.86 -3.32
CA GLN A 39 -7.32 -2.06 -2.98
C GLN A 39 -6.67 -0.71 -2.69
N LEU A 40 -5.83 -0.67 -1.66
CA LEU A 40 -4.97 0.47 -1.43
C LEU A 40 -4.03 0.62 -2.62
N ARG A 41 -3.92 1.84 -3.16
CA ARG A 41 -2.98 2.14 -4.23
C ARG A 41 -1.57 1.83 -3.75
N THR A 42 -1.04 0.70 -4.21
CA THR A 42 0.35 0.36 -3.95
C THR A 42 1.19 1.32 -4.77
N LYS A 43 2.12 2.02 -4.12
CA LYS A 43 3.04 2.92 -4.81
C LYS A 43 3.75 2.10 -5.90
N GLU A 44 3.66 2.54 -7.16
CA GLU A 44 4.37 1.86 -8.24
C GLU A 44 5.83 1.71 -7.85
N ASN A 45 6.35 0.49 -7.94
CA ASN A 45 7.74 0.23 -7.61
C ASN A 45 8.62 1.09 -8.51
N ASP A 46 9.52 1.87 -7.92
CA ASP A 46 10.48 2.66 -8.69
C ASP A 46 11.22 1.72 -9.66
N PRO A 47 11.29 2.07 -10.96
CA PRO A 47 11.96 1.20 -11.92
C PRO A 47 13.44 1.07 -11.55
N GLY A 48 14.04 -0.09 -11.81
CA GLY A 48 15.36 -0.46 -11.29
C GLY A 48 16.48 0.54 -11.58
N TRP A 49 16.44 1.19 -12.75
CA TRP A 49 17.39 2.24 -13.14
C TRP A 49 17.27 3.50 -12.26
N LYS A 50 16.05 3.85 -11.81
CA LYS A 50 15.81 4.99 -10.91
C LYS A 50 16.31 4.68 -9.50
N LEU A 51 16.17 3.42 -9.09
CA LEU A 51 16.73 2.93 -7.85
C LEU A 51 18.26 2.97 -7.85
N PHE A 52 18.88 2.57 -8.96
CA PHE A 52 20.32 2.67 -9.17
C PHE A 52 20.81 4.14 -9.16
N LEU A 53 20.11 5.05 -9.86
CA LEU A 53 20.42 6.49 -9.83
C LEU A 53 20.27 7.11 -8.44
N ARG A 54 19.41 6.55 -7.58
CA ARG A 54 19.28 7.01 -6.19
C ARG A 54 20.55 6.76 -5.39
N SER A 55 21.27 5.67 -5.65
CA SER A 55 22.55 5.39 -5.00
C SER A 55 23.61 6.46 -5.29
N PHE A 56 23.58 7.11 -6.46
CA PHE A 56 24.49 8.25 -6.76
C PHE A 56 24.24 9.48 -5.89
N LYS A 57 23.10 9.56 -5.19
CA LYS A 57 22.78 10.63 -4.25
C LYS A 57 23.24 10.32 -2.82
N GLU A 58 23.74 9.12 -2.55
CA GLU A 58 24.21 8.76 -1.22
C GLU A 58 25.51 9.52 -0.89
N PRO A 59 25.63 10.15 0.30
CA PRO A 59 26.80 10.98 0.64
C PRO A 59 28.14 10.27 0.46
N LEU A 60 28.22 8.99 0.81
CA LEU A 60 29.44 8.18 0.63
C LEU A 60 29.79 7.96 -0.85
N ILE A 61 28.79 7.69 -1.71
CA ILE A 61 29.02 7.50 -3.15
C ILE A 61 29.44 8.82 -3.80
N ILE A 62 28.89 9.95 -3.37
CA ILE A 62 29.31 11.27 -3.85
C ILE A 62 30.79 11.50 -3.53
N ILE A 63 31.24 11.19 -2.30
CA ILE A 63 32.65 11.31 -1.91
C ILE A 63 33.54 10.42 -2.80
N LEU A 64 33.13 9.17 -3.06
CA LEU A 64 33.87 8.24 -3.93
C LEU A 64 33.93 8.74 -5.38
N LEU A 65 32.85 9.33 -5.90
CA LEU A 65 32.84 9.92 -7.24
C LEU A 65 33.77 11.13 -7.33
N VAL A 66 33.78 12.00 -6.30
CA VAL A 66 34.73 13.12 -6.22
C VAL A 66 36.16 12.59 -6.19
N ALA A 67 36.46 11.56 -5.40
CA ALA A 67 37.78 10.92 -5.37
C ALA A 67 38.18 10.33 -6.73
N THR A 68 37.23 9.73 -7.45
CA THR A 68 37.45 9.19 -8.81
C THR A 68 37.79 10.30 -9.79
N VAL A 69 37.08 11.44 -9.73
CA VAL A 69 37.36 12.62 -10.58
C VAL A 69 38.76 13.19 -10.26
N LEU A 70 39.13 13.29 -8.99
CA LEU A 70 40.45 13.76 -8.58
C LEU A 70 41.57 12.82 -9.04
N ALA A 71 41.38 11.51 -8.93
CA ALA A 71 42.34 10.52 -9.41
C ALA A 71 42.53 10.60 -10.94
N LEU A 72 41.44 10.75 -11.71
CA LEU A 72 41.52 10.94 -13.16
C LEU A 72 42.21 12.26 -13.54
N ALA A 73 41.94 13.35 -12.80
CA ALA A 73 42.60 14.63 -13.03
C ALA A 73 44.11 14.55 -12.77
N SER A 74 44.52 13.85 -11.70
CA SER A 74 45.94 13.58 -11.40
C SER A 74 46.59 12.77 -12.53
N ALA A 75 45.93 11.71 -13.00
CA ALA A 75 46.44 10.88 -14.09
C ALA A 75 46.65 11.69 -15.39
N VAL A 76 45.71 12.58 -15.73
CA VAL A 76 45.82 13.43 -16.92
C VAL A 76 46.96 14.46 -16.76
N TYR A 77 47.13 15.03 -15.57
CA TYR A 77 48.23 15.96 -15.29
C TYR A 77 49.59 15.26 -15.40
N ASP A 78 49.74 14.09 -14.79
CA ASP A 78 51.00 13.33 -14.82
C ASP A 78 51.35 12.82 -16.22
N PHE A 79 50.33 12.46 -17.02
CA PHE A 79 50.53 12.03 -18.40
C PHE A 79 50.90 13.18 -19.35
N ASN A 80 50.30 14.37 -19.19
CA ASN A 80 50.48 15.49 -20.13
C ASN A 80 51.56 16.50 -19.70
N VAL A 81 51.88 16.60 -18.41
CA VAL A 81 52.74 17.66 -17.87
C VAL A 81 54.03 17.07 -17.27
N THR A 82 53.92 16.08 -16.39
CA THR A 82 55.06 15.55 -15.63
C THR A 82 55.83 14.47 -16.40
N GLY A 83 55.17 13.76 -17.32
CA GLY A 83 55.76 12.64 -18.08
C GLY A 83 55.92 11.36 -17.24
N ASP A 84 55.31 11.31 -16.05
CA ASP A 84 55.43 10.18 -15.14
C ASP A 84 54.34 9.14 -15.41
N HIS A 85 54.66 8.24 -16.34
CA HIS A 85 53.76 7.17 -16.75
C HIS A 85 53.46 6.17 -15.62
N ALA A 86 54.34 6.03 -14.63
CA ALA A 86 54.13 5.10 -13.52
C ALA A 86 53.05 5.61 -12.56
N HIS A 87 53.14 6.89 -12.18
CA HIS A 87 52.13 7.54 -11.33
C HIS A 87 50.79 7.70 -12.05
N ALA A 88 50.78 8.07 -13.34
CA ALA A 88 49.55 8.19 -14.11
C ALA A 88 48.77 6.87 -14.20
N MET A 89 49.46 5.74 -14.40
CA MET A 89 48.81 4.43 -14.44
C MET A 89 48.25 4.02 -13.08
N ALA A 90 48.95 4.33 -11.98
CA ALA A 90 48.47 4.05 -10.63
C ALA A 90 47.13 4.75 -10.34
N SER A 91 47.01 6.05 -10.68
CA SER A 91 45.77 6.80 -10.49
C SER A 91 44.61 6.32 -11.37
N VAL A 92 44.89 5.79 -12.57
CA VAL A 92 43.87 5.14 -13.41
C VAL A 92 43.37 3.84 -12.77
N TYR A 93 44.27 3.03 -12.18
CA TYR A 93 43.87 1.82 -11.46
C TYR A 93 43.03 2.14 -10.22
N GLU A 94 43.36 3.19 -9.47
CA GLU A 94 42.57 3.67 -8.33
C GLU A 94 41.16 4.09 -8.76
N ALA A 95 41.03 4.91 -9.81
CA ALA A 95 39.75 5.34 -10.35
C ALA A 95 38.91 4.14 -10.83
N ALA A 96 39.54 3.17 -11.51
CA ALA A 96 38.87 1.96 -11.95
C ALA A 96 38.39 1.10 -10.77
N ALA A 97 39.20 0.95 -9.72
CA ALA A 97 38.82 0.22 -8.52
C ALA A 97 37.62 0.86 -7.81
N ILE A 98 37.61 2.19 -7.66
CA ILE A 98 36.49 2.92 -7.05
C ILE A 98 35.22 2.76 -7.88
N LEU A 99 35.31 2.88 -9.22
CA LEU A 99 34.17 2.72 -10.11
C LEU A 99 33.57 1.31 -10.00
N ILE A 100 34.40 0.27 -9.95
CA ILE A 100 33.97 -1.12 -9.76
C ILE A 100 33.21 -1.27 -8.42
N ILE A 101 33.72 -0.70 -7.33
CA ILE A 101 33.07 -0.75 -6.01
C ILE A 101 31.70 -0.06 -6.06
N VAL A 102 31.59 1.11 -6.68
CA VAL A 102 30.32 1.83 -6.83
C VAL A 102 29.30 1.03 -7.64
N LEU A 103 29.74 0.39 -8.73
CA LEU A 103 28.87 -0.46 -9.56
C LEU A 103 28.38 -1.70 -8.80
N ILE A 104 29.27 -2.37 -8.05
CA ILE A 104 28.91 -3.51 -7.21
C ILE A 104 27.89 -3.09 -6.15
N ASN A 105 28.12 -1.97 -5.45
CA ASN A 105 27.20 -1.46 -4.43
C ASN A 105 25.83 -1.12 -5.02
N GLY A 106 25.77 -0.42 -6.16
CA GLY A 106 24.51 -0.10 -6.83
C GLY A 106 23.74 -1.35 -7.28
N GLY A 107 24.44 -2.35 -7.80
CA GLY A 107 23.85 -3.65 -8.18
C GLY A 107 23.34 -4.44 -6.98
N LEU A 108 24.10 -4.47 -5.88
CA LEU A 108 23.71 -5.12 -4.64
C LEU A 108 22.45 -4.47 -4.04
N THR A 109 22.42 -3.13 -3.98
CA THR A 109 21.26 -2.35 -3.52
C THR A 109 20.01 -2.63 -4.37
N PHE A 110 20.17 -2.70 -5.69
CA PHE A 110 19.07 -3.05 -6.59
C PHE A 110 18.51 -4.45 -6.29
N HIS A 111 19.39 -5.45 -6.16
CA HIS A 111 18.97 -6.83 -5.87
C HIS A 111 18.32 -6.96 -4.48
N GLN A 112 18.92 -6.34 -3.46
CA GLN A 112 18.38 -6.33 -2.09
C GLN A 112 16.99 -5.70 -2.04
N THR A 113 16.80 -4.57 -2.72
CA THR A 113 15.50 -3.89 -2.73
C THR A 113 14.44 -4.70 -3.46
N ARG A 114 14.78 -5.30 -4.61
CA ARG A 114 13.84 -6.15 -5.37
C ARG A 114 13.45 -7.41 -4.60
N SER A 115 14.40 -8.01 -3.88
CA SER A 115 14.13 -9.15 -3.00
C SER A 115 13.18 -8.77 -1.87
N ALA A 116 13.43 -7.64 -1.20
CA ALA A 116 12.56 -7.14 -0.13
C ALA A 116 11.14 -6.84 -0.64
N GLN A 117 11.01 -6.17 -1.79
CA GLN A 117 9.72 -5.90 -2.43
C GLN A 117 8.97 -7.20 -2.77
N LYS A 118 9.67 -8.21 -3.29
CA LYS A 118 9.06 -9.51 -3.63
C LYS A 118 8.51 -10.22 -2.38
N SER A 119 9.26 -10.21 -1.27
CA SER A 119 8.80 -10.81 -0.01
C SER A 119 7.56 -10.09 0.55
N LEU A 120 7.54 -8.76 0.49
CA LEU A 120 6.36 -7.97 0.90
C LEU A 120 5.14 -8.25 0.01
N ALA A 121 5.34 -8.33 -1.31
CA ALA A 121 4.26 -8.67 -2.24
C ALA A 121 3.72 -10.08 -2.00
N ALA A 122 4.59 -11.06 -1.71
CA ALA A 122 4.18 -12.43 -1.39
C ALA A 122 3.34 -12.47 -0.11
N LEU A 123 3.77 -11.78 0.96
CA LEU A 123 3.00 -11.65 2.20
C LEU A 123 1.64 -10.95 2.00
N SER A 124 1.58 -9.95 1.12
CA SER A 124 0.33 -9.30 0.75
C SER A 124 -0.60 -10.23 -0.03
N SER A 125 -0.07 -11.00 -0.98
CA SER A 125 -0.84 -11.92 -1.83
C SER A 125 -1.35 -13.16 -1.09
N MET A 126 -0.69 -13.55 0.00
CA MET A 126 -1.12 -14.66 0.87
C MET A 126 -2.33 -14.30 1.74
N ARG A 127 -2.65 -13.01 1.89
CA ARG A 127 -3.89 -12.51 2.51
C ARG A 127 -4.97 -12.30 1.44
N GLN A 128 -5.39 -13.38 0.78
CA GLN A 128 -6.63 -13.33 -0.01
C GLN A 128 -7.80 -13.24 0.96
N HIS A 129 -8.04 -12.05 1.48
CA HIS A 129 -9.20 -11.80 2.31
C HIS A 129 -10.45 -11.88 1.42
N HIS A 130 -11.39 -12.69 1.86
CA HIS A 130 -12.69 -12.82 1.22
C HIS A 130 -13.75 -12.25 2.14
N MET A 131 -14.78 -11.65 1.56
CA MET A 131 -15.99 -11.27 2.28
C MET A 131 -17.20 -12.00 1.70
N ASN A 132 -18.14 -12.31 2.57
CA ASN A 132 -19.44 -12.84 2.15
C ASN A 132 -20.38 -11.66 1.85
N VAL A 133 -20.76 -11.52 0.59
CA VAL A 133 -21.69 -10.50 0.11
C VAL A 133 -23.02 -11.13 -0.30
N LEU A 134 -24.09 -10.36 -0.19
CA LEU A 134 -25.39 -10.69 -0.74
C LEU A 134 -25.48 -10.10 -2.14
N ARG A 135 -25.52 -10.97 -3.15
CA ARG A 135 -25.70 -10.58 -4.56
C ARG A 135 -26.70 -11.51 -5.25
N ASN A 136 -27.57 -10.95 -6.08
CA ASN A 136 -28.70 -11.62 -6.73
C ASN A 136 -29.60 -12.42 -5.78
N GLY A 137 -29.70 -12.01 -4.51
CA GLY A 137 -30.48 -12.71 -3.48
C GLY A 137 -29.80 -13.94 -2.86
N SER A 138 -28.55 -14.23 -3.22
CA SER A 138 -27.74 -15.29 -2.61
C SER A 138 -26.50 -14.74 -1.92
N TRP A 139 -26.09 -15.40 -0.84
CA TRP A 139 -24.80 -15.11 -0.21
C TRP A 139 -23.68 -15.81 -0.98
N GLU A 140 -22.69 -15.05 -1.40
CA GLU A 140 -21.51 -15.55 -2.10
C GLU A 140 -20.22 -14.98 -1.50
N SER A 141 -19.14 -15.75 -1.58
CA SER A 141 -17.82 -15.33 -1.12
C SER A 141 -17.08 -14.69 -2.29
N ILE A 142 -16.68 -13.43 -2.14
CA ILE A 142 -15.91 -12.69 -3.14
C ILE A 142 -14.58 -12.25 -2.56
N ALA A 143 -13.60 -12.03 -3.43
CA ALA A 143 -12.36 -11.39 -3.03
C ALA A 143 -12.60 -9.94 -2.56
N ALA A 144 -11.88 -9.51 -1.53
CA ALA A 144 -12.01 -8.18 -0.94
C ALA A 144 -11.83 -7.05 -1.97
N ASP A 145 -11.02 -7.26 -3.01
CA ASP A 145 -10.79 -6.29 -4.09
C ASP A 145 -11.97 -6.09 -5.04
N GLN A 146 -12.95 -7.01 -5.02
CA GLN A 146 -14.19 -6.90 -5.78
C GLN A 146 -15.35 -6.30 -4.97
N LEU A 147 -15.10 -5.94 -3.71
CA LEU A 147 -16.08 -5.25 -2.87
C LEU A 147 -16.33 -3.85 -3.42
N VAL A 148 -17.60 -3.47 -3.54
CA VAL A 148 -18.00 -2.15 -4.07
C VAL A 148 -18.98 -1.44 -3.15
N PRO A 149 -19.06 -0.09 -3.20
CA PRO A 149 -20.06 0.65 -2.43
C PRO A 149 -21.48 0.13 -2.69
N GLY A 150 -22.19 -0.20 -1.62
CA GLY A 150 -23.56 -0.72 -1.66
C GLY A 150 -23.70 -2.24 -1.70
N ASP A 151 -22.58 -2.99 -1.68
CA ASP A 151 -22.63 -4.39 -1.29
C ASP A 151 -23.18 -4.53 0.14
N VAL A 152 -23.98 -5.56 0.35
CA VAL A 152 -24.46 -5.95 1.68
C VAL A 152 -23.61 -7.12 2.13
N VAL A 153 -22.78 -6.92 3.14
CA VAL A 153 -21.88 -7.94 3.68
C VAL A 153 -22.42 -8.57 4.96
N THR A 154 -21.92 -9.75 5.28
CA THR A 154 -22.06 -10.36 6.60
C THR A 154 -20.68 -10.51 7.23
N VAL A 155 -20.59 -10.21 8.53
CA VAL A 155 -19.36 -10.29 9.32
C VAL A 155 -19.66 -11.11 10.56
N LYS A 156 -18.81 -12.09 10.85
CA LYS A 156 -18.90 -12.97 12.01
C LYS A 156 -17.68 -12.77 12.91
N SER A 157 -17.75 -13.34 14.12
CA SER A 157 -16.59 -13.36 15.01
C SER A 157 -15.41 -14.08 14.35
N GLY A 158 -14.26 -13.42 14.33
CA GLY A 158 -13.03 -13.89 13.67
C GLY A 158 -12.85 -13.41 12.23
N ASP A 159 -13.87 -12.79 11.62
CA ASP A 159 -13.74 -12.18 10.30
C ASP A 159 -13.03 -10.81 10.39
N PHE A 160 -12.26 -10.47 9.37
CA PHE A 160 -11.70 -9.14 9.17
C PHE A 160 -12.69 -8.23 8.45
N ILE A 161 -12.59 -6.92 8.69
CA ILE A 161 -13.39 -5.90 7.99
C ILE A 161 -12.54 -5.40 6.82
N GLU A 162 -12.91 -5.74 5.59
CA GLU A 162 -12.11 -5.43 4.39
C GLU A 162 -12.52 -4.12 3.68
N GLY A 163 -13.44 -3.37 4.26
CA GLY A 163 -13.90 -2.08 3.75
C GLY A 163 -14.72 -1.36 4.81
N ASP A 164 -14.90 -0.04 4.67
CA ASP A 164 -15.71 0.71 5.62
C ASP A 164 -17.19 0.33 5.51
N LEU A 165 -17.77 -0.15 6.62
CA LEU A 165 -19.11 -0.68 6.70
C LEU A 165 -20.02 0.22 7.53
N ARG A 166 -21.29 0.27 7.14
CA ARG A 166 -22.37 0.73 8.00
C ARG A 166 -23.16 -0.46 8.52
N TRP A 167 -23.28 -0.60 9.83
CA TRP A 167 -24.06 -1.67 10.44
C TRP A 167 -25.57 -1.44 10.31
N VAL A 168 -26.24 -2.29 9.53
CA VAL A 168 -27.70 -2.28 9.34
C VAL A 168 -28.42 -3.34 10.17
N LYS A 169 -27.67 -4.32 10.68
CA LYS A 169 -28.12 -5.38 11.59
C LYS A 169 -26.94 -5.80 12.44
N VAL A 170 -27.13 -5.92 13.75
CA VAL A 170 -26.12 -6.36 14.71
C VAL A 170 -26.75 -7.36 15.67
N SER A 171 -25.98 -8.35 16.12
CA SER A 171 -26.32 -9.26 17.21
C SER A 171 -25.11 -9.39 18.10
N GLU A 172 -25.07 -8.61 19.19
CA GLU A 172 -23.96 -8.61 20.18
C GLU A 172 -22.56 -8.48 19.54
N LEU A 173 -22.45 -7.73 18.45
CA LEU A 173 -21.19 -7.55 17.73
C LEU A 173 -20.27 -6.63 18.52
N GLN A 174 -19.06 -7.09 18.75
CA GLN A 174 -17.94 -6.30 19.26
C GLN A 174 -16.81 -6.34 18.23
N VAL A 175 -16.17 -5.19 18.01
CA VAL A 175 -15.07 -5.06 17.03
C VAL A 175 -13.87 -4.45 17.74
N GLY A 176 -12.70 -5.07 17.54
CA GLY A 176 -11.44 -4.49 17.98
C GLY A 176 -10.98 -3.43 16.98
N GLU A 177 -10.87 -2.18 17.42
CA GLU A 177 -10.53 -1.04 16.58
C GLU A 177 -9.19 -0.41 16.97
N ALA A 178 -8.26 -1.20 17.51
CA ALA A 178 -6.93 -0.75 17.92
C ALA A 178 -6.15 -0.08 16.79
N HIS A 179 -6.37 -0.48 15.54
CA HIS A 179 -5.77 0.16 14.36
C HIS A 179 -6.24 1.61 14.14
N LEU A 180 -7.42 1.96 14.68
CA LEU A 180 -8.05 3.27 14.54
C LEU A 180 -7.92 4.12 15.80
N THR A 181 -8.16 3.53 16.98
CA THR A 181 -8.22 4.25 18.27
C THR A 181 -6.94 4.14 19.07
N GLY A 182 -6.10 3.13 18.79
CA GLY A 182 -4.93 2.78 19.62
C GLY A 182 -5.29 1.94 20.85
N GLU A 183 -6.58 1.77 21.16
CA GLU A 183 -7.05 1.03 22.32
C GLU A 183 -7.33 -0.43 21.96
N SER A 184 -6.91 -1.36 22.82
CA SER A 184 -7.06 -2.81 22.57
C SER A 184 -8.44 -3.36 22.96
N GLU A 185 -9.27 -2.57 23.64
CA GLU A 185 -10.60 -3.00 24.06
C GLU A 185 -11.59 -3.03 22.88
N ALA A 186 -12.42 -4.07 22.84
CA ALA A 186 -13.42 -4.22 21.80
C ALA A 186 -14.62 -3.30 22.04
N ILE A 187 -15.08 -2.63 20.99
CA ILE A 187 -16.18 -1.67 21.05
C ILE A 187 -17.47 -2.35 20.57
N SER A 188 -18.53 -2.28 21.38
CA SER A 188 -19.85 -2.78 21.01
C SER A 188 -20.46 -1.94 19.89
N LYS A 189 -20.92 -2.61 18.83
CA LYS A 189 -21.49 -1.95 17.65
C LYS A 189 -23.01 -1.84 17.72
N THR A 190 -23.55 -0.80 17.11
CA THR A 190 -24.99 -0.51 17.07
C THR A 190 -25.46 -0.18 15.65
N ILE A 191 -26.78 -0.11 15.45
CA ILE A 191 -27.37 0.31 14.18
C ILE A 191 -27.94 1.73 14.24
N VAL A 192 -27.99 2.33 15.43
CA VAL A 192 -28.63 3.62 15.71
C VAL A 192 -27.93 4.73 14.92
N GLN A 193 -28.73 5.68 14.42
CA GLN A 193 -28.22 6.88 13.76
C GLN A 193 -27.51 7.77 14.77
N LEU A 194 -26.32 8.26 14.42
CA LEU A 194 -25.51 9.09 15.31
C LEU A 194 -25.60 10.58 14.92
N PRO A 195 -25.39 11.51 15.87
CA PRO A 195 -25.28 12.93 15.59
C PRO A 195 -24.20 13.27 14.56
N GLU A 196 -24.39 14.35 13.81
CA GLU A 196 -23.49 14.73 12.72
C GLU A 196 -22.05 15.06 13.19
N ASP A 197 -21.93 15.54 14.42
CA ASP A 197 -20.71 15.94 15.12
C ASP A 197 -19.98 14.77 15.83
N THR A 198 -20.45 13.53 15.67
CA THR A 198 -19.79 12.37 16.27
C THR A 198 -18.39 12.15 15.71
N GLU A 199 -17.41 12.08 16.61
CA GLU A 199 -16.00 11.85 16.30
C GLU A 199 -15.76 10.45 15.72
N LEU A 200 -14.60 10.25 15.07
CA LEU A 200 -14.32 9.02 14.32
C LEU A 200 -14.36 7.76 15.20
N GLY A 201 -13.78 7.83 16.39
CA GLY A 201 -13.72 6.72 17.35
C GLY A 201 -15.07 6.38 18.00
N ASP A 202 -15.97 7.36 18.10
CA ASP A 202 -17.29 7.18 18.73
C ASP A 202 -18.37 6.70 17.76
N ARG A 203 -18.03 6.50 16.49
CA ARG A 203 -18.94 6.00 15.46
C ARG A 203 -19.19 4.49 15.60
N THR A 204 -19.85 4.12 16.69
CA THR A 204 -20.24 2.74 17.04
C THR A 204 -21.17 2.07 16.02
N ASN A 205 -21.72 2.85 15.08
CA ASN A 205 -22.59 2.35 14.02
C ASN A 205 -21.88 2.10 12.68
N MET A 206 -20.57 2.31 12.65
CA MET A 206 -19.65 2.03 11.56
C MET A 206 -18.68 0.89 11.94
N GLY A 207 -18.12 0.24 10.94
CA GLY A 207 -16.92 -0.59 11.05
C GLY A 207 -15.90 -0.12 10.02
N TYR A 208 -14.63 -0.09 10.37
CA TYR A 208 -13.56 0.44 9.51
C TYR A 208 -12.63 -0.67 9.05
N SER A 209 -12.06 -0.50 7.86
CA SER A 209 -11.10 -1.49 7.34
C SER A 209 -9.80 -1.49 8.14
N GLY A 210 -9.35 -2.66 8.62
CA GLY A 210 -8.14 -2.80 9.43
C GLY A 210 -7.75 -4.22 9.74
#